data_AF-A0A833LU59-F1
#
_entry.id   AF-A0A833LU59-F1
#
_cell.length_a   1.000
_cell.length_b   1.000
_cell.length_c   1.000
_cell.angle_alpha   90.00
_cell.angle_beta   90.00
_cell.angle_gamma   90.00
#
_symmetry.space_group_name_H-M   'P 1'
#
loop_
_entity.id
_entity.type
_entity.pdbx_description
1 polymer ?
#
loop_
_entity_poly.entity_id
_entity_poly.type
_entity_poly.pdbx_seq_one_letter_code
_entity_poly.pdbx_strand_id
1 'polypeptide(L)'
;MNLLHRFDLKSSPVAFAFAASALLSILAIATGNLNRDGMLYVETARAFMNGGLSAAVSVFGWPFLSVLMGTLAKLTGLPPEWCGNLLNIL
;
A
#
# COMPACT_ATOMS: atom_id res chain seq x y z
N MET A 1 17.39 -37.81 23.35
CA MET A 1 17.64 -38.28 21.97
C MET A 1 16.60 -37.61 21.09
N ASN A 2 17.06 -36.85 20.09
CA ASN A 2 16.31 -35.95 19.21
C ASN A 2 15.07 -36.59 18.56
N LEU A 3 13.99 -35.82 18.35
CA LEU A 3 13.73 -35.28 17.01
C LEU A 3 12.63 -34.19 17.04
N LEU A 4 13.07 -32.98 16.73
CA LEU A 4 12.24 -31.85 16.30
C LEU A 4 11.26 -32.35 15.22
N HIS A 5 9.96 -32.35 15.53
CA HIS A 5 8.90 -32.48 14.53
C HIS A 5 8.99 -31.24 13.64
N ARG A 6 9.73 -31.38 12.53
CA ARG A 6 9.81 -30.34 11.51
C ARG A 6 8.39 -30.17 10.98
N PHE A 7 7.79 -29.01 11.23
CA PHE A 7 6.60 -28.57 10.51
C PHE A 7 6.97 -28.57 9.02
N ASP A 8 6.53 -29.59 8.30
CA ASP A 8 6.70 -29.65 6.86
C ASP A 8 5.76 -28.61 6.24
N LEU A 9 6.31 -27.43 5.97
CA LEU A 9 5.61 -26.29 5.40
C LEU A 9 5.02 -26.60 4.00
N LYS A 10 5.44 -27.67 3.34
CA LYS A 10 5.01 -27.99 1.97
C LYS A 10 3.57 -28.48 1.84
N SER A 11 2.95 -29.02 2.90
CA SER A 11 1.62 -29.65 2.79
C SER A 11 0.78 -29.49 4.06
N SER A 12 0.96 -28.40 4.79
CA SER A 12 0.11 -28.07 5.93
C SER A 12 -1.13 -27.29 5.45
N PRO A 13 -2.36 -27.72 5.79
CA PRO A 13 -3.57 -26.93 5.57
C PRO A 13 -3.46 -25.50 6.11
N VAL A 14 -2.67 -25.29 7.17
CA VAL A 14 -2.38 -23.98 7.75
C VAL A 14 -1.56 -23.11 6.81
N ALA A 15 -0.51 -23.66 6.20
CA ALA A 15 0.32 -22.92 5.24
C ALA A 15 -0.49 -22.55 3.99
N PHE A 16 -1.36 -23.45 3.53
CA PHE A 16 -2.27 -23.17 2.43
C PHE A 16 -3.27 -22.07 2.79
N ALA A 17 -3.95 -22.17 3.93
CA ALA A 17 -4.91 -21.16 4.37
C ALA A 17 -4.26 -19.78 4.53
N PHE A 18 -3.06 -19.73 5.09
CA PHE A 18 -2.27 -18.49 5.19
C PHE A 18 -1.94 -17.91 3.81
N ALA A 19 -1.39 -18.72 2.90
CA ALA A 19 -1.04 -18.25 1.55
C ALA A 19 -2.26 -17.79 0.76
N ALA A 20 -3.38 -18.53 0.85
CA ALA A 20 -4.64 -18.16 0.22
C ALA A 20 -5.19 -16.85 0.80
N SER A 21 -5.17 -16.67 2.12
CA SER A 21 -5.58 -15.43 2.78
C SER A 21 -4.70 -14.24 2.40
N ALA A 22 -3.38 -14.43 2.35
CA ALA A 22 -2.44 -13.40 1.91
C ALA A 22 -2.68 -13.00 0.44
N LEU A 23 -2.88 -13.98 -0.45
CA LEU A 23 -3.20 -13.73 -1.85
C LEU A 23 -4.53 -12.96 -1.99
N LEU A 24 -5.58 -13.36 -1.28
CA LEU A 24 -6.86 -12.65 -1.30
C LEU A 24 -6.72 -11.22 -0.78
N SER A 25 -5.89 -10.99 0.23
CA SER A 25 -5.62 -9.65 0.77
C SER A 25 -4.91 -8.77 -0.26
N ILE A 26 -3.91 -9.32 -0.96
CA ILE A 26 -3.22 -8.61 -2.06
C ILE A 26 -4.21 -8.28 -3.18
N LEU A 27 -5.07 -9.23 -3.57
CA LEU A 27 -6.08 -9.01 -4.61
C LEU A 27 -7.10 -7.94 -4.20
N ALA A 28 -7.54 -7.92 -2.94
CA ALA A 28 -8.46 -6.92 -2.42
C ALA A 28 -7.85 -5.51 -2.46
N ILE A 29 -6.56 -5.37 -2.15
CA ILE A 29 -5.84 -4.09 -2.25
C ILE A 29 -5.67 -3.69 -3.72
N ALA A 30 -5.33 -4.64 -4.59
CA ALA A 30 -5.06 -4.37 -6.01
C ALA A 30 -6.31 -4.04 -6.83
N THR A 31 -7.48 -4.57 -6.45
CA THR A 31 -8.75 -4.39 -7.16
C THR A 31 -9.74 -3.49 -6.43
N GLY A 32 -9.43 -3.09 -5.19
CA GLY A 32 -10.27 -2.22 -4.38
C GLY A 32 -10.41 -0.84 -5.02
N ASN A 33 -11.65 -0.33 -5.07
CA ASN A 33 -11.90 1.06 -5.46
C ASN A 33 -11.57 1.98 -4.28
N LEU A 34 -10.80 3.03 -4.55
CA LEU A 34 -10.60 4.10 -3.59
C LEU A 34 -11.91 4.84 -3.34
N ASN A 35 -12.15 5.18 -2.07
CA ASN A 35 -13.20 6.15 -1.75
C ASN A 35 -12.82 7.54 -2.29
N ARG A 36 -13.77 8.47 -2.25
CA ARG A 36 -13.59 9.82 -2.79
C ARG A 36 -12.41 10.56 -2.13
N ASP A 37 -12.24 10.39 -0.84
CA ASP A 37 -11.13 11.01 -0.09
C ASP A 37 -9.78 10.39 -0.46
N GLY A 38 -9.72 9.06 -0.62
CA GLY A 38 -8.54 8.34 -1.08
C GLY A 38 -8.11 8.79 -2.47
N MET A 39 -9.07 9.00 -3.39
CA MET A 39 -8.76 9.58 -4.70
C MET A 39 -8.17 10.99 -4.57
N LEU A 40 -8.71 11.86 -3.70
CA LEU A 40 -8.18 13.19 -3.46
C LEU A 40 -6.71 13.14 -3.00
N TYR A 41 -6.39 12.25 -2.05
CA TYR A 41 -5.01 12.11 -1.55
C TYR A 41 -4.05 11.61 -2.63
N VAL A 42 -4.49 10.65 -3.44
CA VAL A 42 -3.70 10.06 -4.52
C VAL A 42 -3.47 11.08 -5.64
N GLU A 43 -4.48 11.85 -6.01
CA GLU A 43 -4.35 12.88 -7.04
C GLU A 43 -3.46 14.04 -6.58
N THR A 44 -3.61 14.48 -5.33
CA THR A 44 -2.70 15.45 -4.71
C THR A 44 -1.26 14.92 -4.65
N ALA A 45 -1.07 13.62 -4.40
CA ALA A 45 0.25 12.98 -4.39
C ALA A 45 0.86 12.97 -5.80
N ARG A 46 0.08 12.67 -6.85
CA ARG A 46 0.51 12.79 -8.24
C ARG A 46 0.90 14.23 -8.60
N ALA A 47 0.10 15.21 -8.19
CA ALA A 47 0.41 16.62 -8.39
C ALA A 47 1.73 17.01 -7.70
N PHE A 48 1.94 16.56 -6.45
CA PHE A 48 3.22 16.72 -5.76
C PHE A 48 4.38 16.08 -6.52
N MET A 49 4.21 14.85 -7.03
CA MET A 49 5.27 14.16 -7.74
C MET A 49 5.73 14.90 -9.00
N ASN A 50 4.77 15.50 -9.73
CA ASN A 50 4.99 16.17 -11.00
C ASN A 50 5.39 17.66 -10.87
N GLY A 51 4.87 18.36 -9.88
CA GLY A 51 5.01 19.83 -9.75
C GLY A 51 5.42 20.32 -8.36
N GLY A 52 5.80 19.40 -7.46
CA GLY A 52 6.25 19.73 -6.11
C GLY A 52 5.12 20.25 -5.21
N LEU A 53 5.50 20.85 -4.08
CA LEU A 53 4.55 21.24 -3.03
C LEU A 53 3.51 22.26 -3.51
N SER A 54 3.90 23.19 -4.38
CA SER A 54 2.99 24.19 -4.96
C SER A 54 1.84 23.53 -5.73
N ALA A 55 2.15 22.56 -6.59
CA ALA A 55 1.14 21.81 -7.35
C ALA A 55 0.25 20.93 -6.43
N ALA A 56 0.78 20.44 -5.32
CA ALA A 56 0.00 19.69 -4.36
C ALA A 56 -1.04 20.58 -3.66
N VAL A 57 -0.62 21.76 -3.18
CA VAL A 57 -1.48 22.72 -2.49
C VAL A 57 -2.61 23.24 -3.39
N SER A 58 -2.39 23.34 -4.70
CA SER A 58 -3.45 23.73 -5.64
C SER A 58 -4.56 22.69 -5.81
N VAL A 59 -4.30 21.42 -5.47
CA VAL A 59 -5.31 20.35 -5.48
C VAL A 59 -5.98 20.22 -4.13
N PHE A 60 -5.20 20.23 -3.05
CA PHE A 60 -5.72 20.10 -1.69
C PHE A 60 -4.90 20.96 -0.72
N GLY A 61 -5.58 21.84 0.03
CA GLY A 61 -4.95 22.81 0.92
C GLY A 61 -4.16 22.20 2.10
N TRP A 62 -4.33 20.91 2.37
CA TRP A 62 -3.59 20.19 3.42
C TRP A 62 -2.89 18.94 2.88
N PRO A 63 -1.86 19.08 2.02
CA PRO A 63 -1.31 17.96 1.26
C PRO A 63 -0.30 17.12 2.05
N PHE A 64 -0.27 17.20 3.38
CA PHE A 64 0.75 16.52 4.21
C PHE A 64 0.82 15.01 3.92
N LEU A 65 -0.31 14.31 4.00
CA LEU A 65 -0.36 12.87 3.72
C LEU A 65 0.02 12.57 2.27
N SER A 66 -0.48 13.36 1.31
CA SER A 66 -0.17 13.20 -0.11
C SER A 66 1.31 13.42 -0.45
N VAL A 67 1.98 14.34 0.24
CA VAL A 67 3.42 14.56 0.11
C VAL A 67 4.19 13.35 0.65
N LEU A 68 3.78 12.76 1.76
CA LEU A 68 4.36 11.51 2.26
C LEU A 68 4.16 10.37 1.26
N MET A 69 2.93 10.19 0.75
CA MET A 69 2.61 9.19 -0.27
C MET A 69 3.48 9.36 -1.51
N GLY A 70 3.57 10.57 -2.06
CA GLY A 70 4.34 10.85 -3.27
C GLY A 70 5.86 10.76 -3.04
N THR A 71 6.35 11.06 -1.84
CA THR A 71 7.76 10.86 -1.47
C THR A 71 8.08 9.38 -1.41
N LEU A 72 7.23 8.59 -0.74
CA LEU A 72 7.39 7.13 -0.68
C LEU A 72 7.28 6.49 -2.07
N ALA A 73 6.37 6.98 -2.92
CA ALA A 73 6.25 6.55 -4.30
C ALA A 73 7.52 6.83 -5.11
N LYS A 74 8.14 8.00 -4.95
CA LYS A 74 9.43 8.33 -5.58
C LYS A 74 10.56 7.43 -5.09
N LEU A 75 10.58 7.05 -3.80
CA LEU A 75 11.63 6.21 -3.22
C LEU A 75 11.47 4.72 -3.60
N THR A 76 10.25 4.23 -3.69
CA THR A 76 9.95 2.80 -3.89
C THR A 76 9.63 2.43 -5.33
N GLY A 77 9.23 3.40 -6.16
CA GLY A 77 8.67 3.17 -7.49
C GLY A 77 7.23 2.65 -7.49
N LEU A 78 6.60 2.51 -6.30
CA LEU A 78 5.23 2.05 -6.19
C LEU A 78 4.22 3.17 -6.55
N PRO A 79 3.01 2.82 -7.02
CA PRO A 79 1.95 3.80 -7.23
C PRO A 79 1.54 4.48 -5.90
N PRO A 80 1.16 5.77 -5.91
CA PRO A 80 0.75 6.49 -4.70
C PRO A 80 -0.39 5.81 -3.92
N GLU A 81 -1.29 5.10 -4.61
CA GLU A 81 -2.38 4.31 -4.02
C GLU A 81 -1.84 3.25 -3.06
N TRP A 82 -0.79 2.54 -3.47
CA TRP A 82 -0.13 1.51 -2.67
C TRP A 82 0.63 2.13 -1.52
N CYS A 83 1.30 3.25 -1.75
CA CYS A 83 1.96 4.02 -0.69
C CYS A 83 0.95 4.51 0.36
N GLY A 84 -0.25 4.91 -0.04
CA GLY A 84 -1.34 5.27 0.88
C GLY A 84 -1.75 4.10 1.78
N ASN A 85 -1.93 2.91 1.19
CA ASN A 85 -2.23 1.70 1.97
C ASN A 85 -1.10 1.33 2.93
N LEU A 86 0.17 1.46 2.51
CA LEU A 86 1.34 1.19 3.37
C LEU A 86 1.46 2.18 4.53
N LEU A 87 1.13 3.45 4.31
CA LEU A 87 1.13 4.45 5.37
C LEU A 87 -0.04 4.25 6.35
N ASN A 88 -1.15 3.67 5.91
CA ASN A 88 -2.33 3.41 6.74
C ASN A 88 -2.16 2.22 7.70
N ILE A 89 -1.16 1.37 7.50
CA ILE A 89 -0.88 0.21 8.37
C ILE A 89 0.18 0.51 9.45
N LEU A 90 0.71 1.73 9.50
CA LEU A 90 1.65 2.24 10.51
C LEU A 90 0.88 2.94 11.65
#